data_AF-A0A353FB00-F1
#
_entry.id   AF-A0A353FB00-F1
#
_cell.length_a   1.000
_cell.length_b   1.000
_cell.length_c   1.000
_cell.angle_alpha   90.00
_cell.angle_beta   90.00
_cell.angle_gamma   90.00
#
_symmetry.space_group_name_H-M   'P 1'
#
loop_
_entity.id
_entity.type
_entity.pdbx_description
1 polymer ?
#
loop_
_entity_poly.entity_id
_entity_poly.type
_entity_poly.pdbx_seq_one_letter_code
_entity_poly.pdbx_strand_id
1 'polypeptide(L)'
;MDRRYWWIIGIFLFLVLVGFVLGPQPEDPVYTEEIPGLPGSPAQLEDYLEHYEASRSLRPDNEARIIWYNATARKTKYSFLYLHGFAGSYRDG
;
A
#
# COMPACT_ATOMS: atom_id res chain seq x y z
N MET A 1 -18.36 29.73 -33.99
CA MET A 1 -18.75 28.49 -33.27
C MET A 1 -20.19 28.67 -32.81
N ASP A 2 -21.10 27.82 -33.28
CA ASP A 2 -22.53 27.99 -33.03
C ASP A 2 -22.89 27.86 -31.54
N ARG A 3 -23.90 28.63 -31.09
CA ARG A 3 -24.38 28.66 -29.69
C ARG A 3 -24.71 27.28 -29.11
N ARG A 4 -25.05 26.30 -29.96
CA ARG A 4 -25.28 24.90 -29.58
C ARG A 4 -24.05 24.21 -28.96
N TYR A 5 -22.84 24.54 -29.38
CA TYR A 5 -21.62 23.92 -28.84
C TYR A 5 -21.33 24.35 -27.39
N TRP A 6 -21.65 25.60 -27.04
CA TRP A 6 -21.51 26.09 -25.67
C TRP A 6 -22.45 25.37 -24.70
N TRP A 7 -23.68 25.05 -25.14
CA TRP A 7 -24.61 24.24 -24.34
C TRP A 7 -24.12 22.82 -24.13
N ILE A 8 -23.58 22.19 -25.17
CA ILE A 8 -23.03 20.83 -25.08
C ILE A 8 -21.84 20.79 -24.10
N ILE A 9 -20.92 21.76 -24.21
CA ILE A 9 -19.78 21.89 -23.29
C ILE A 9 -20.27 22.11 -21.84
N GLY A 10 -21.26 22.97 -21.65
CA GLY A 10 -21.84 23.23 -20.32
C GLY A 10 -22.46 21.99 -19.68
N ILE A 11 -23.23 21.22 -20.45
CA ILE A 11 -23.83 19.96 -19.98
C ILE A 11 -22.75 18.94 -19.65
N PHE A 12 -21.74 18.81 -20.50
CA PHE A 12 -20.63 17.89 -20.26
C PHE A 12 -19.89 18.22 -18.96
N LEU A 13 -19.51 19.49 -18.76
CA LEU A 13 -18.84 19.95 -17.54
C LEU A 13 -19.71 19.74 -16.29
N PHE A 14 -21.01 19.98 -16.41
CA PHE A 14 -21.96 19.73 -15.33
C PHE A 14 -22.00 18.25 -14.94
N LEU A 15 -22.07 17.34 -15.92
CA LEU A 15 -22.06 15.91 -15.66
C LEU A 15 -20.75 15.44 -15.00
N VAL A 16 -19.60 15.98 -15.42
CA VAL A 16 -18.31 15.69 -14.80
C VAL A 16 -18.29 16.17 -13.35
N LEU A 17 -18.77 17.38 -13.07
CA LEU A 17 -18.82 17.93 -11.71
C LEU A 17 -19.72 17.09 -10.80
N VAL A 18 -20.92 16.73 -11.28
CA VAL A 18 -21.86 15.89 -10.52
C VAL A 18 -21.24 14.52 -10.25
N GLY A 19 -20.60 13.90 -11.25
CA GLY A 19 -19.90 12.63 -11.09
C GLY A 19 -18.73 12.69 -10.10
N PHE A 20 -18.01 13.80 -10.06
CA PHE A 20 -16.94 14.03 -9.10
C PHE A 20 -17.47 14.15 -7.66
N VAL A 21 -18.53 14.94 -7.45
CA VAL A 21 -19.11 15.18 -6.12
C VAL A 21 -19.82 13.94 -5.55
N LEU A 22 -20.47 13.15 -6.41
CA LEU A 22 -21.13 11.90 -6.03
C LEU A 22 -20.19 10.68 -6.12
N GLY A 23 -18.92 10.91 -6.44
CA GLY A 23 -17.91 9.87 -6.55
C GLY A 23 -17.65 9.18 -5.20
N PRO A 24 -17.09 7.96 -5.22
CA PRO A 24 -16.73 7.26 -3.99
C PRO A 24 -15.64 8.01 -3.23
N GLN A 25 -15.86 8.23 -1.93
CA GLN A 25 -14.85 8.75 -1.02
C GLN A 25 -14.22 7.59 -0.24
N PRO A 26 -12.89 7.44 -0.22
CA PRO A 26 -12.24 6.41 0.60
C PRO A 26 -12.49 6.66 2.08
N GLU A 27 -12.55 5.58 2.87
CA GLU A 27 -12.65 5.67 4.32
C GLU A 27 -11.40 6.35 4.91
N ASP A 28 -11.59 7.09 5.99
CA ASP A 28 -10.47 7.70 6.70
C ASP A 28 -9.57 6.61 7.30
N PRO A 29 -8.24 6.72 7.16
CA PRO A 29 -7.32 5.74 7.71
C PRO A 29 -7.39 5.73 9.24
N VAL A 30 -7.48 4.52 9.81
CA VAL A 30 -7.40 4.33 11.26
C VAL A 30 -5.93 4.23 11.67
N TYR A 31 -5.44 5.25 12.36
CA TYR A 31 -4.09 5.25 12.91
C TYR A 31 -4.09 4.69 14.33
N THR A 32 -3.12 3.81 14.63
CA THR A 32 -2.90 3.26 15.97
C THR A 32 -1.42 3.36 16.34
N GLU A 33 -1.15 3.63 17.61
CA GLU A 33 0.20 3.56 18.19
C GLU A 33 0.49 2.16 18.76
N GLU A 34 -0.48 1.25 18.72
CA GLU A 34 -0.32 -0.11 19.19
C GLU A 34 0.62 -0.89 18.26
N ILE A 35 1.71 -1.41 18.84
CA ILE A 35 2.62 -2.29 18.13
C ILE A 35 1.95 -3.66 18.00
N PRO A 36 1.81 -4.22 16.78
CA PRO A 36 1.21 -5.53 16.61
C PRO A 36 2.01 -6.60 17.34
N GLY A 37 1.30 -7.57 17.92
CA GLY A 37 1.94 -8.77 18.46
C GLY A 37 2.57 -9.59 17.33
N LEU A 38 3.90 -9.62 17.28
CA LEU A 38 4.64 -10.40 16.30
C LEU A 38 5.23 -11.68 16.93
N PRO A 39 5.44 -12.74 16.13
CA PRO A 39 6.12 -13.95 16.60
C PRO A 39 7.53 -13.66 17.14
N GLY A 40 7.94 -14.41 18.17
CA GLY A 40 9.21 -14.20 18.85
C GLY A 40 10.43 -14.84 18.18
N SER A 41 10.23 -15.79 17.26
CA SER A 41 11.31 -16.51 16.60
C SER A 41 11.45 -16.11 15.11
N PRO A 42 12.68 -16.14 14.54
CA PRO A 42 12.90 -15.79 13.14
C PRO A 42 12.08 -16.63 12.15
N ALA A 43 12.01 -17.95 12.35
CA ALA A 43 11.27 -18.85 11.47
C ALA A 43 9.76 -18.53 11.48
N GLN A 44 9.18 -18.35 12.67
CA GLN A 44 7.76 -17.99 12.78
C GLN A 44 7.47 -16.60 12.20
N LEU A 45 8.44 -15.69 12.19
CA LEU A 45 8.28 -14.36 11.61
C LEU A 45 8.19 -14.43 10.08
N GLU A 46 9.00 -15.27 9.44
CA GLU A 46 8.92 -15.54 8.00
C GLU A 46 7.60 -16.23 7.65
N ASP A 47 7.22 -17.28 8.38
CA ASP A 47 5.95 -17.99 8.16
C ASP A 47 4.75 -17.04 8.32
N TYR A 48 4.78 -16.17 9.34
CA TYR A 48 3.74 -15.15 9.55
C TYR A 48 3.66 -14.18 8.38
N LEU A 49 4.80 -13.72 7.87
CA LEU A 49 4.84 -12.77 6.76
C LEU A 49 4.28 -13.40 5.48
N GLU A 50 4.69 -14.63 5.17
CA GLU A 50 4.21 -15.36 3.99
C GLU A 50 2.69 -15.60 4.06
N HIS A 51 2.18 -16.05 5.21
CA HIS A 51 0.73 -16.27 5.40
C HIS A 51 -0.06 -14.96 5.39
N TYR A 52 0.51 -13.90 5.95
CA TYR A 52 -0.08 -12.57 5.87
C TYR A 52 -0.18 -12.18 4.38
N GLU A 53 0.93 -12.11 3.66
CA GLU A 53 0.93 -11.63 2.28
C GLU A 53 0.16 -12.51 1.29
N ALA A 54 0.06 -13.81 1.53
CA ALA A 54 -0.73 -14.74 0.71
C ALA A 54 -2.22 -14.38 0.60
N SER A 55 -2.79 -13.69 1.61
CA SER A 55 -4.19 -13.26 1.57
C SER A 55 -4.40 -11.89 0.92
N ARG A 56 -3.35 -11.27 0.36
CA ARG A 56 -3.38 -9.93 -0.24
C ARG A 56 -3.06 -10.00 -1.72
N SER A 57 -3.63 -9.08 -2.49
CA SER A 57 -3.37 -8.97 -3.94
C SER A 57 -2.09 -8.17 -4.19
N LEU A 58 -0.93 -8.75 -3.88
CA LEU A 58 0.36 -8.12 -4.15
C LEU A 58 0.74 -8.20 -5.64
N ARG A 59 1.54 -7.24 -6.10
CA ARG A 59 2.20 -7.36 -7.41
C ARG A 59 3.27 -8.45 -7.32
N PRO A 60 3.54 -9.20 -8.41
CA PRO A 60 4.61 -10.19 -8.40
C PRO A 60 5.93 -9.58 -7.93
N ASP A 61 6.60 -10.25 -6.99
CA ASP A 61 7.92 -9.86 -6.48
C ASP A 61 7.93 -8.54 -5.68
N ASN A 62 6.78 -8.11 -5.14
CA ASN A 62 6.65 -6.95 -4.25
C ASN A 62 6.35 -7.33 -2.79
N GLU A 63 6.54 -8.59 -2.43
CA GLU A 63 6.47 -9.10 -1.07
C GLU A 63 7.51 -8.42 -0.17
N ALA A 64 7.17 -8.22 1.10
CA ALA A 64 8.12 -7.80 2.10
C ALA A 64 9.18 -8.90 2.31
N ARG A 65 10.41 -8.49 2.61
CA ARG A 65 11.55 -9.42 2.72
C ARG A 65 12.32 -9.21 4.00
N ILE A 66 12.75 -10.33 4.57
CA ILE A 66 13.70 -10.35 5.68
C ILE A 66 15.00 -10.94 5.14
N ILE A 67 16.09 -10.15 5.20
CA ILE A 67 17.40 -10.58 4.72
C ILE A 67 18.29 -10.90 5.93
N TRP A 68 18.64 -12.17 6.08
CA TRP A 68 19.56 -12.62 7.12
C TRP A 68 20.99 -12.72 6.58
N TYR A 69 21.88 -11.88 7.09
CA TYR A 69 23.31 -11.90 6.71
C TYR A 69 24.13 -12.97 7.45
N ASN A 70 23.61 -13.51 8.56
CA ASN A 70 24.29 -14.56 9.32
C ASN A 70 23.86 -15.94 8.82
N ALA A 71 24.75 -16.95 8.95
CA ALA A 71 24.45 -18.35 8.61
C ALA A 71 23.25 -18.93 9.37
N THR A 72 22.86 -18.32 10.50
CA THR A 72 21.66 -18.69 11.25
C THR A 72 20.89 -17.43 11.58
N ALA A 73 19.62 -17.40 11.17
CA ALA A 73 18.68 -16.34 11.51
C ALA A 73 18.53 -16.26 13.04
N ARG A 74 18.73 -15.08 13.61
CA ARG A 74 18.62 -14.84 15.05
C ARG A 74 18.32 -13.38 15.33
N LYS A 75 17.68 -13.11 16.46
CA LYS A 75 17.44 -11.75 16.94
C LYS A 75 18.76 -11.02 17.16
N THR A 76 18.87 -9.81 16.63
CA THR A 76 20.02 -8.92 16.77
C THR A 76 19.66 -7.71 17.63
N LYS A 77 20.67 -6.99 18.10
CA LYS A 77 20.47 -5.70 18.81
C LYS A 77 19.93 -4.61 17.87
N TYR A 78 20.24 -4.71 16.57
CA TYR A 78 19.86 -3.74 15.56
C TYR A 78 19.38 -4.45 14.29
N SER A 79 18.45 -3.83 13.58
CA SER A 79 18.02 -4.20 12.23
C SER A 79 18.08 -2.97 11.33
N PHE A 80 18.35 -3.19 10.04
CA PHE A 80 18.17 -2.18 9.01
C PHE A 80 16.77 -2.35 8.43
N LEU A 81 15.98 -1.29 8.49
CA LEU A 81 14.62 -1.25 7.96
C LEU A 81 14.56 -0.27 6.80
N TYR A 82 14.21 -0.78 5.63
CA TYR A 82 13.91 0.04 4.45
C TYR A 82 12.39 0.07 4.27
N LEU A 83 11.82 1.27 4.37
CA LEU A 83 10.43 1.55 4.04
C LEU A 83 10.41 2.47 2.82
N HIS A 84 9.83 2.02 1.73
CA HIS A 84 9.68 2.86 0.54
C HIS A 84 8.56 3.90 0.72
N GLY A 85 8.57 4.93 -0.11
CA GLY A 85 7.50 5.93 -0.16
C GLY A 85 6.20 5.39 -0.77
N PHE A 86 5.16 6.23 -0.80
CA PHE A 86 3.90 5.91 -1.47
C PHE A 86 4.13 5.56 -2.95
N ALA A 87 3.43 4.52 -3.42
CA ALA A 87 3.57 3.93 -4.75
C ALA A 87 4.96 3.33 -5.07
N GLY A 88 5.89 3.32 -4.11
CA GLY A 88 7.21 2.74 -4.29
C GLY A 88 7.27 1.23 -4.08
N SER A 89 8.45 0.68 -4.29
CA SER A 89 8.81 -0.72 -4.03
C SER A 89 10.21 -0.83 -3.45
N TYR A 90 10.59 -2.03 -3.01
CA TYR A 90 11.96 -2.31 -2.57
C TYR A 90 13.05 -2.04 -3.62
N ARG A 91 12.68 -1.87 -4.89
CA ARG A 91 13.60 -1.56 -6.01
C ARG A 91 13.94 -0.09 -6.16
N ASP A 92 13.27 0.80 -5.43
CA ASP A 92 13.42 2.25 -5.60
C ASP A 92 14.55 2.84 -4.73
N GLY A 93 15.37 2.00 -4.10
CA GLY A 93 16.43 2.38 -3.16
C GLY A 93 17.80 1.81 -3.53
#